data_AF-A0A914KHR4-F1
#
_entry.id   AF-A0A914KHR4-F1
#
_cell.length_a   1.000
_cell.length_b   1.000
_cell.length_c   1.000
_cell.angle_alpha   90.00
_cell.angle_beta   90.00
_cell.angle_gamma   90.00
#
_symmetry.space_group_name_H-M   'P 1'
#
loop_
_entity.id
_entity.type
_entity.pdbx_description
1 polymer ?
#
loop_
_entity_poly.entity_id
_entity_poly.type
_entity_poly.pdbx_seq_one_letter_code
_entity_poly.pdbx_strand_id
1 'polypeptide(L)'
;MAEIEEQFYNIWKQMSLNESLDSRDRSKLAVWDYPVSDKFTNMWRFMQESRLPQTVDDAIYRVLNSERGFAFIGDAMEIKYATLTNCRLQQAILGLQNERRLETCKERWWHHNVYAKECESTDDDSNGISVQNIGGVFLVILAGICISMLCLLGEYIYYSRLRNPNGKRETSKHLAQITRGLGCLGALTSPKKERKDKQCQQFSNSAFNVD
;
A
#
# COMPACT_ATOMS: atom_id res chain seq x y z
N MET A 1 -30.06 44.23 -25.49
CA MET A 1 -29.25 43.76 -24.35
C MET A 1 -29.20 42.24 -24.32
N ALA A 2 -30.35 41.55 -24.25
CA ALA A 2 -30.43 40.09 -24.30
C ALA A 2 -29.81 39.45 -25.57
N GLU A 3 -29.96 40.05 -26.75
CA GLU A 3 -29.39 39.50 -28.01
C GLU A 3 -27.85 39.49 -28.04
N ILE A 4 -27.22 40.49 -27.44
CA ILE A 4 -25.76 40.59 -27.38
C ILE A 4 -25.21 39.55 -26.41
N GLU A 5 -25.88 39.34 -25.27
CA GLU A 5 -25.56 38.28 -24.31
C GLU A 5 -25.70 36.89 -24.93
N GLU A 6 -26.73 36.67 -25.76
CA GLU A 6 -26.93 35.42 -26.49
C GLU A 6 -25.83 35.18 -27.54
N GLN A 7 -25.39 36.22 -28.25
CA GLN A 7 -24.25 36.12 -29.16
C GLN A 7 -22.96 35.79 -28.44
N PHE A 8 -22.65 36.48 -27.34
CA PHE A 8 -21.46 36.18 -26.54
C PHE A 8 -21.48 34.75 -25.98
N TYR A 9 -22.65 34.29 -25.52
CA TYR A 9 -22.83 32.92 -25.05
C TYR A 9 -22.57 31.90 -26.16
N ASN A 10 -23.11 32.12 -27.36
CA ASN A 10 -22.93 31.22 -28.51
C ASN A 10 -21.47 31.19 -29.01
N ILE A 11 -20.77 32.32 -29.03
CA ILE A 11 -19.35 32.39 -29.40
C ILE A 11 -18.49 31.64 -28.38
N TRP A 12 -18.68 31.89 -27.08
CA TRP A 12 -17.97 31.18 -26.02
C TRP A 12 -18.23 29.67 -26.07
N LYS A 13 -19.48 29.27 -26.31
CA LYS A 13 -19.89 27.87 -26.47
C LYS A 13 -19.19 27.19 -27.66
N GLN A 14 -19.07 27.86 -28.80
CA GLN A 14 -18.38 27.30 -29.97
C GLN A 14 -16.86 27.21 -29.77
N MET A 15 -16.23 28.19 -29.09
CA MET A 15 -14.80 28.12 -28.78
C MET A 15 -14.47 27.04 -27.75
N SER A 16 -15.35 26.82 -26.76
CA SER A 16 -15.17 25.82 -25.70
C SER A 16 -15.52 24.39 -26.15
N LEU A 17 -16.55 24.20 -26.98
CA LEU A 17 -17.02 22.87 -27.42
C LEU A 17 -16.42 22.39 -28.76
N ASN A 18 -15.51 23.15 -29.38
CA ASN A 18 -14.88 22.72 -30.62
C ASN A 18 -13.70 21.76 -30.35
N GLU A 19 -13.96 20.45 -30.51
CA GLU A 19 -12.98 19.38 -30.28
C GLU A 19 -11.93 19.23 -31.39
N SER A 20 -12.03 19.95 -32.51
CA SER A 20 -11.04 19.88 -33.59
C SER A 20 -9.80 20.74 -33.33
N LEU A 21 -9.77 21.50 -32.23
CA LEU A 21 -8.66 22.39 -31.87
C LEU A 21 -7.62 21.63 -31.04
N ASP A 22 -6.35 21.77 -31.40
CA ASP A 22 -5.25 21.20 -30.63
C ASP A 22 -5.16 21.83 -29.23
N SER A 23 -4.70 21.02 -28.26
CA SER A 23 -4.49 21.40 -26.86
C SER A 23 -3.69 22.71 -26.68
N ARG A 24 -2.75 22.97 -27.59
CA ARG A 24 -1.86 24.13 -27.56
C ARG A 24 -2.50 25.42 -28.08
N ASP A 25 -3.51 25.29 -28.94
CA ASP A 25 -4.29 26.43 -29.42
C ASP A 25 -5.47 26.71 -28.48
N ARG A 26 -6.02 25.66 -27.85
CA ARG A 26 -7.03 25.79 -26.79
C ARG A 26 -6.51 26.58 -25.60
N SER A 27 -5.25 26.40 -25.20
CA SER A 27 -4.66 27.12 -24.06
C SER A 27 -4.45 28.63 -24.28
N LYS A 28 -4.51 29.11 -25.53
CA LYS A 28 -4.45 30.54 -25.86
C LYS A 28 -5.80 31.23 -25.70
N LEU A 29 -6.88 30.47 -25.64
CA LEU A 29 -8.22 30.96 -25.40
C LEU A 29 -8.42 31.00 -23.87
N ALA A 30 -8.73 32.17 -23.31
CA ALA A 30 -9.06 32.32 -21.90
C ALA A 30 -10.48 31.77 -21.62
N VAL A 31 -10.65 30.47 -21.80
CA VAL A 31 -11.88 29.72 -21.52
C VAL A 31 -11.72 29.12 -20.13
N TRP A 32 -12.61 29.49 -19.21
CA TRP A 32 -12.73 28.77 -17.95
C TRP A 32 -13.17 27.33 -18.25
N ASP A 33 -12.25 26.38 -18.09
CA ASP A 33 -12.60 24.96 -18.06
C ASP A 33 -13.30 24.69 -16.72
N TYR A 34 -14.63 24.80 -16.70
CA TYR A 34 -15.43 24.39 -15.56
C TYR A 34 -15.13 22.91 -15.25
N PRO A 35 -14.99 22.49 -13.97
CA PRO A 35 -14.48 21.15 -13.60
C PRO A 35 -15.42 19.98 -13.92
N VAL A 36 -16.41 20.17 -14.79
CA VAL A 36 -17.14 19.07 -15.46
C VAL A 36 -16.46 18.84 -16.79
N SER A 37 -15.76 17.71 -16.93
CA SER A 37 -15.21 17.31 -18.22
C SER A 37 -16.34 17.16 -19.25
N ASP A 38 -16.20 17.80 -20.41
CA ASP A 38 -17.16 17.74 -21.55
C ASP A 38 -17.47 16.32 -22.06
N LYS A 39 -16.73 15.31 -21.58
CA LYS A 39 -16.94 13.88 -21.83
C LYS A 39 -18.39 13.43 -21.57
N PHE A 40 -19.01 13.91 -20.48
CA PHE A 40 -20.37 13.51 -20.13
C PHE A 40 -21.42 14.19 -21.01
N THR A 41 -21.13 15.38 -21.53
CA THR A 41 -22.02 16.13 -22.43
C THR A 41 -22.19 15.39 -23.75
N ASN A 42 -21.09 14.88 -24.32
CA ASN A 42 -21.15 14.08 -25.54
C ASN A 42 -21.89 12.76 -25.32
N MET A 43 -21.59 12.06 -24.21
CA MET A 43 -22.30 10.84 -23.86
C MET A 43 -23.81 11.08 -23.69
N TRP A 44 -24.19 12.17 -23.02
CA TRP A 44 -25.59 12.57 -22.86
C TRP A 44 -26.26 12.89 -24.20
N ARG A 45 -25.57 13.59 -25.10
CA ARG A 45 -26.06 13.87 -26.46
C ARG A 45 -26.36 12.57 -27.21
N PHE A 46 -25.44 11.61 -27.17
CA PHE A 46 -25.64 10.29 -27.80
C PHE A 46 -26.77 9.48 -27.15
N MET A 47 -26.92 9.54 -25.82
CA MET A 47 -28.03 8.89 -25.12
C MET A 47 -29.38 9.47 -25.57
N GLN A 48 -29.46 10.79 -25.76
CA GLN A 48 -30.67 11.46 -26.22
C GLN A 48 -30.99 11.12 -27.68
N GLU A 49 -29.98 11.08 -28.55
CA GLU A 49 -30.12 10.72 -29.96
C GLU A 49 -30.53 9.25 -30.16
N SER A 50 -29.97 8.35 -29.33
CA SER A 50 -30.23 6.91 -29.41
C SER A 50 -31.55 6.47 -28.77
N ARG A 51 -32.22 7.38 -28.06
CA ARG A 51 -33.42 7.16 -27.22
C ARG A 51 -33.22 6.14 -26.09
N LEU A 52 -33.46 6.59 -24.87
CA LEU A 52 -33.43 5.74 -23.68
C LEU A 52 -34.55 4.69 -23.72
N PRO A 53 -34.26 3.44 -23.31
CA PRO A 53 -35.30 2.43 -23.12
C PRO A 53 -36.17 2.79 -21.91
N GLN A 54 -37.49 2.55 -22.01
CA GLN A 54 -38.45 2.83 -20.93
C GLN A 54 -38.47 1.72 -19.88
N THR A 55 -38.12 0.50 -20.29
CA THR A 55 -38.06 -0.70 -19.44
C THR A 55 -36.80 -1.48 -19.75
N VAL A 56 -36.39 -2.32 -18.81
CA VAL A 56 -35.18 -3.14 -18.95
C VAL A 56 -35.37 -4.27 -19.95
N ASP A 57 -36.59 -4.80 -20.09
CA ASP A 57 -36.89 -5.78 -21.12
C ASP A 57 -36.77 -5.19 -22.55
N ASP A 58 -37.21 -3.95 -22.75
CA ASP A 58 -36.98 -3.22 -24.02
C ASP A 58 -35.48 -3.01 -24.26
N ALA A 59 -34.72 -2.66 -23.21
CA ALA A 59 -33.27 -2.53 -23.31
C ALA A 59 -32.59 -3.83 -23.75
N ILE A 60 -32.96 -4.97 -23.14
CA ILE A 60 -32.42 -6.29 -23.47
C ILE A 60 -32.77 -6.67 -24.92
N TYR A 61 -34.02 -6.41 -25.34
CA TYR A 61 -34.44 -6.64 -26.72
C TYR A 61 -33.56 -5.86 -27.72
N ARG A 62 -33.29 -4.58 -27.43
CA ARG A 62 -32.41 -3.75 -28.25
C ARG A 62 -30.97 -4.26 -28.24
N VAL A 63 -30.41 -4.64 -27.09
CA VAL A 63 -29.04 -5.21 -27.01
C VAL A 63 -28.92 -6.45 -27.90
N LEU A 64 -29.91 -7.34 -27.88
CA LEU A 64 -29.86 -8.62 -28.60
C LEU A 64 -30.14 -8.50 -30.10
N ASN A 65 -30.96 -7.53 -30.52
CA ASN A 65 -31.47 -7.45 -31.89
C ASN A 65 -30.88 -6.30 -32.72
N SER A 66 -30.09 -5.40 -32.11
CA SER A 66 -29.53 -4.25 -32.84
C SER A 66 -28.37 -4.64 -33.75
N GLU A 67 -28.52 -4.40 -35.05
CA GLU A 67 -27.46 -4.65 -36.06
C GLU A 67 -26.23 -3.73 -35.88
N ARG A 68 -26.43 -2.49 -35.43
CA ARG A 68 -25.34 -1.52 -35.20
C ARG A 68 -24.67 -1.69 -33.83
N GLY A 69 -25.10 -2.67 -33.03
CA GLY A 69 -24.71 -2.83 -31.64
C GLY A 69 -25.36 -1.79 -30.74
N PHE A 70 -25.87 -2.22 -29.59
CA PHE A 70 -26.45 -1.35 -28.58
C PHE A 70 -25.87 -1.70 -27.21
N ALA A 71 -25.41 -0.69 -26.47
CA ALA A 71 -24.87 -0.84 -25.13
C ALA A 71 -25.88 -0.28 -24.12
N PHE A 72 -26.24 -1.11 -23.15
CA PHE A 72 -27.08 -0.71 -22.03
C PHE A 72 -26.22 -0.55 -20.77
N ILE A 73 -26.38 0.59 -20.09
CA ILE A 73 -25.72 0.90 -18.82
C ILE A 73 -26.83 0.96 -17.77
N GLY A 74 -26.73 0.14 -16.73
CA GLY A 74 -27.72 0.04 -15.67
C GLY A 74 -27.10 -0.56 -14.40
N ASP A 75 -27.92 -0.78 -13.38
CA ASP A 75 -27.47 -1.29 -12.10
C ASP A 75 -26.92 -2.72 -12.23
N ALA A 76 -25.83 -2.99 -11.53
CA ALA A 76 -25.12 -4.28 -11.63
C ALA A 76 -26.03 -5.47 -11.26
N MET A 77 -26.91 -5.30 -10.28
CA MET A 77 -27.86 -6.34 -9.85
C MET A 77 -28.93 -6.63 -10.90
N GLU A 78 -29.41 -5.60 -11.59
CA GLU A 78 -30.42 -5.72 -12.63
C GLU A 78 -29.85 -6.45 -13.86
N ILE A 79 -28.65 -6.06 -14.30
CA ILE A 79 -27.93 -6.76 -15.37
C ILE A 79 -27.64 -8.20 -14.98
N LYS A 80 -27.20 -8.44 -13.74
CA LYS A 80 -26.93 -9.79 -13.23
C LYS A 80 -28.19 -10.65 -13.23
N TYR A 81 -29.33 -10.11 -12.80
CA TYR A 81 -30.60 -10.82 -12.86
C TYR A 81 -31.01 -11.13 -14.31
N ALA A 82 -30.92 -10.15 -15.21
CA ALA A 82 -31.25 -10.31 -16.63
C ALA A 82 -30.39 -11.38 -17.32
N THR A 83 -29.11 -11.45 -16.99
CA THR A 83 -28.17 -12.46 -17.54
C THR A 83 -28.45 -13.87 -17.04
N LEU A 84 -29.01 -14.04 -15.83
CA LEU A 84 -29.39 -15.34 -15.29
C LEU A 84 -30.74 -15.83 -15.83
N THR A 85 -31.65 -14.92 -16.16
CA THR A 85 -32.99 -15.27 -16.66
C THR A 85 -33.06 -15.43 -18.17
N ASN A 86 -32.27 -14.68 -18.94
CA ASN A 86 -32.27 -14.70 -20.40
C ASN A 86 -31.17 -15.60 -20.97
N CYS A 87 -31.54 -16.79 -21.47
CA CYS A 87 -30.58 -17.74 -22.03
C CYS A 87 -29.75 -17.20 -23.19
N ARG A 88 -30.35 -16.39 -24.09
CA ARG A 88 -29.63 -15.81 -25.24
C ARG A 88 -28.53 -14.84 -24.81
N LEU A 89 -28.82 -14.02 -23.80
CA LEU A 89 -27.85 -13.07 -23.23
C LEU A 89 -26.73 -13.82 -22.51
N GLN A 90 -27.08 -14.84 -21.71
CA GLN A 90 -26.12 -15.70 -21.03
C GLN A 90 -25.16 -16.39 -22.02
N GLN A 91 -25.70 -16.98 -23.09
CA GLN A 91 -24.88 -17.67 -24.09
C GLN A 91 -23.92 -16.72 -24.81
N ALA A 92 -24.38 -15.51 -25.16
CA ALA A 92 -23.52 -14.51 -25.78
C ALA A 92 -22.36 -14.09 -24.87
N ILE A 93 -22.63 -13.86 -23.58
CA ILE A 93 -21.60 -13.50 -22.59
C ILE A 93 -20.60 -14.65 -22.40
N LEU A 94 -21.09 -15.89 -22.27
CA LEU A 94 -20.23 -17.07 -22.14
C LEU A 94 -19.33 -17.25 -23.38
N GLY A 95 -19.85 -17.00 -24.59
CA GLY A 95 -19.05 -16.98 -25.81
C GLY A 95 -17.91 -15.97 -25.75
N LEU A 96 -18.21 -14.73 -25.35
CA LEU A 96 -17.21 -13.67 -25.21
C LEU A 96 -16.16 -13.94 -24.11
N GLN A 97 -16.56 -14.64 -23.04
CA GLN A 97 -15.63 -15.10 -21.99
C GLN A 97 -14.72 -16.20 -22.51
N ASN A 98 -15.25 -17.18 -23.23
CA ASN A 98 -14.47 -18.26 -23.81
C ASN A 98 -13.44 -17.74 -24.83
N GLU A 99 -13.79 -16.72 -25.61
CA GLU A 99 -12.88 -16.04 -26.54
C GLU A 99 -11.89 -15.08 -25.86
N ARG A 100 -11.93 -14.91 -24.53
CA ARG A 100 -11.14 -13.91 -23.76
C ARG A 100 -11.23 -12.47 -24.25
N ARG A 101 -12.29 -12.12 -24.99
CA ARG A 101 -12.49 -10.76 -25.50
C ARG A 101 -12.76 -9.77 -24.38
N LEU A 102 -13.49 -10.20 -23.36
CA LEU A 102 -13.77 -9.38 -22.18
C LEU A 102 -12.50 -9.06 -21.37
N GLU A 103 -11.62 -10.05 -21.20
CA GLU A 103 -10.34 -9.85 -20.50
C GLU A 103 -9.44 -8.88 -21.28
N THR A 104 -9.34 -9.05 -22.60
CA THR A 104 -8.56 -8.16 -23.47
C THR A 104 -9.09 -6.73 -23.43
N CYS A 105 -10.41 -6.55 -23.48
CA CYS A 105 -11.02 -5.23 -23.35
C CYS A 105 -10.79 -4.63 -21.96
N LYS A 106 -10.94 -5.42 -20.88
CA LYS A 106 -10.69 -4.97 -19.50
C LYS A 106 -9.25 -4.47 -19.36
N GLU A 107 -8.28 -5.27 -19.78
CA GLU A 107 -6.86 -4.91 -19.69
C GLU A 107 -6.56 -3.64 -20.47
N ARG A 108 -7.09 -3.54 -21.69
CA ARG A 108 -6.92 -2.36 -22.52
C ARG A 108 -7.51 -1.09 -21.89
N TRP A 109 -8.68 -1.20 -21.28
CA TRP A 109 -9.41 -0.05 -20.74
C TRP A 109 -8.85 0.40 -19.39
N TRP A 110 -8.42 -0.53 -18.54
CA TRP A 110 -7.93 -0.24 -17.18
C TRP A 110 -6.43 -0.03 -17.11
N HIS A 111 -5.62 -0.82 -17.82
CA HIS A 111 -4.16 -0.78 -17.72
C HIS A 111 -3.47 -0.14 -18.94
N HIS A 112 -4.09 -0.17 -20.13
CA HIS A 112 -3.52 0.38 -21.37
C HIS A 112 -4.25 1.62 -21.89
N ASN A 113 -4.75 2.45 -20.98
CA ASN A 113 -5.48 3.66 -21.34
C ASN A 113 -4.61 4.92 -21.14
N VAL A 114 -4.36 5.65 -22.22
CA VAL A 114 -3.56 6.90 -22.23
C VAL A 114 -4.16 7.97 -21.30
N TYR A 115 -5.46 7.87 -21.01
CA TYR A 115 -6.18 8.78 -20.11
C TYR A 115 -6.44 8.17 -18.73
N ALA A 116 -5.88 6.99 -18.42
CA ALA A 116 -5.93 6.44 -17.07
C ALA A 116 -5.22 7.41 -16.12
N LYS A 117 -5.92 7.82 -15.07
CA LYS A 117 -5.29 8.55 -13.98
C LYS A 117 -4.69 7.52 -13.05
N GLU A 118 -3.37 7.58 -12.87
CA GLU A 118 -2.71 6.96 -11.75
C GLU A 118 -3.18 7.72 -10.50
N CYS A 119 -4.20 7.19 -9.84
CA CYS A 119 -4.54 7.66 -8.51
C CYS A 119 -3.46 7.09 -7.59
N GLU A 120 -2.79 7.96 -6.83
CA GLU A 120 -1.91 7.52 -5.75
C GLU A 120 -2.77 6.67 -4.81
N SER A 121 -2.56 5.35 -4.85
CA SER A 121 -3.17 4.43 -3.92
C SER A 121 -2.63 4.79 -2.55
N THR A 122 -3.49 5.37 -1.71
CA THR A 122 -3.25 5.52 -0.27
C THR A 122 -3.31 4.15 0.44
N ASP A 123 -2.80 3.11 -0.23
CA ASP A 123 -2.74 1.74 0.28
C ASP A 123 -1.45 1.50 1.08
N ASP A 124 -0.51 2.45 1.04
CA ASP A 124 0.69 2.47 1.89
C ASP A 124 0.39 2.78 3.38
N ASP A 125 -0.84 3.20 3.70
CA ASP A 125 -1.28 3.43 5.09
C ASP A 125 -1.98 2.22 5.73
N SER A 126 -2.25 1.15 4.97
CA SER A 126 -3.06 0.00 5.44
C SER A 126 -2.28 -1.31 5.67
N ASN A 127 -1.00 -1.35 5.30
CA ASN A 127 -0.12 -2.48 5.61
C ASN A 127 0.59 -2.22 6.95
N GLY A 128 0.30 -3.06 7.94
CA GLY A 128 0.64 -2.86 9.36
C GLY A 128 2.06 -2.37 9.65
N ILE A 129 2.19 -1.62 10.76
CA ILE A 129 3.39 -1.00 11.35
C ILE A 129 4.66 -1.18 10.49
N SER A 130 4.85 -0.29 9.49
CA SER A 130 6.06 -0.26 8.67
C SER A 130 7.31 -0.10 9.55
N VAL A 131 8.39 -0.77 9.17
CA VAL A 131 9.70 -0.73 9.84
C VAL A 131 10.24 0.71 9.98
N GLN A 132 9.84 1.63 9.09
CA GLN A 132 10.18 3.05 9.16
C GLN A 132 9.57 3.74 10.39
N ASN A 133 8.37 3.36 10.83
CA ASN A 133 7.73 3.93 12.01
C ASN A 133 8.28 3.37 13.33
N ILE A 134 8.79 2.14 13.35
CA ILE A 134 9.33 1.51 14.57
C ILE A 134 10.84 1.72 14.75
N GLY A 135 11.53 2.28 13.75
CA GLY A 135 12.97 2.54 13.77
C GLY A 135 13.44 3.44 14.92
N GLY A 136 12.59 4.35 15.39
CA GLY A 136 12.91 5.23 16.52
C GLY A 136 13.12 4.48 17.85
N VAL A 137 12.37 3.40 18.09
CA VAL A 137 12.45 2.63 19.34
C VAL A 137 13.81 1.94 19.47
N PHE A 138 14.33 1.36 18.38
CA PHE A 138 15.64 0.71 18.38
C PHE A 138 16.78 1.70 18.64
N LEU A 139 16.67 2.93 18.12
CA LEU A 139 17.66 3.98 18.31
C LEU A 139 17.71 4.42 19.78
N VAL A 140 16.54 4.58 20.42
CA VAL A 140 16.44 4.94 21.85
C VAL A 140 17.00 3.83 22.73
N ILE A 141 16.73 2.55 22.43
CA ILE A 141 17.26 1.41 23.21
C ILE A 141 18.79 1.36 23.12
N LEU A 142 19.37 1.46 21.93
CA LEU A 142 20.83 1.46 21.76
C LEU A 142 21.50 2.65 22.47
N ALA A 143 20.90 3.84 22.37
CA ALA A 143 21.38 5.03 23.08
C ALA A 143 21.32 4.83 24.61
N GLY A 144 20.24 4.24 25.13
CA GLY A 144 20.07 3.96 26.56
C GLY A 144 21.14 3.00 27.11
N ILE A 145 21.48 1.95 26.36
CA ILE A 145 22.54 1.00 26.73
C ILE A 145 23.90 1.71 26.80
N CYS A 146 24.20 2.56 25.81
CA CYS A 146 25.44 3.32 25.77
C CYS A 146 25.55 4.29 26.95
N ILE A 147 24.49 5.04 27.26
CA ILE A 147 24.48 5.99 28.38
C ILE A 147 24.62 5.24 29.72
N SER A 148 23.92 4.12 29.89
CA SER A 148 24.02 3.30 31.10
C SER A 148 25.45 2.78 31.32
N MET A 149 26.13 2.34 30.26
CA MET A 149 27.54 1.91 30.34
C MET A 149 28.47 3.05 30.74
N LEU A 150 28.25 4.27 30.21
CA LEU A 150 29.03 5.45 30.57
C LEU A 150 28.81 5.89 32.02
N CYS A 151 27.57 5.88 32.50
CA CYS A 151 27.26 6.17 33.90
C CYS A 151 27.96 5.19 34.84
N LEU A 152 27.91 3.89 34.54
CA LEU A 152 28.53 2.85 35.36
C LEU A 152 30.06 2.96 35.38
N LEU A 153 30.69 3.27 34.23
CA LEU A 153 32.12 3.57 34.16
C LEU A 153 32.49 4.83 34.94
N GLY A 154 31.67 5.88 34.88
CA GLY A 154 31.85 7.12 35.61
C GLY A 154 31.83 6.91 37.12
N GLU A 155 30.82 6.19 37.62
CA GLU A 155 30.72 5.83 39.04
C GLU A 155 31.87 4.93 39.48
N TYR A 156 32.25 3.95 38.66
CA TYR A 156 33.38 3.06 38.96
C TYR A 156 34.69 3.85 39.10
N ILE A 157 34.96 4.79 38.20
CA ILE A 157 36.14 5.66 38.26
C ILE A 157 36.07 6.58 39.47
N TYR A 158 34.91 7.20 39.73
CA TYR A 158 34.70 8.07 40.88
C TYR A 158 34.94 7.31 42.20
N TYR A 159 34.33 6.14 42.36
CA TYR A 159 34.50 5.27 43.53
C TYR A 159 35.95 4.78 43.68
N SER A 160 36.57 4.37 42.58
CA SER A 160 37.97 3.92 42.56
C SER A 160 38.95 5.05 42.91
N ARG A 161 38.68 6.29 42.46
CA ARG A 161 39.49 7.48 42.79
C ARG A 161 39.33 7.91 44.25
N LEU A 162 38.12 7.84 44.82
CA LEU A 162 37.86 8.27 46.20
C LEU A 162 38.38 7.26 47.23
N ARG A 163 38.41 5.96 46.91
CA ARG A 163 38.79 4.89 47.86
C ARG A 163 40.29 4.53 47.85
N ASN A 164 41.10 5.04 46.92
CA ASN A 164 42.48 4.55 46.73
C ASN A 164 43.55 5.65 46.52
N PRO A 165 44.21 6.14 47.59
CA PRO A 165 45.50 6.82 47.46
C PRO A 165 46.70 5.85 47.31
N ASN A 166 46.55 4.53 47.54
CA ASN A 166 47.68 3.58 47.52
C ASN A 166 47.34 2.14 47.07
N GLY A 167 46.54 1.99 45.99
CA GLY A 167 46.18 0.68 45.44
C GLY A 167 46.57 0.54 43.97
N LYS A 168 47.86 0.33 43.67
CA LYS A 168 48.26 -0.20 42.36
C LYS A 168 47.81 -1.67 42.25
N ARG A 169 47.24 -2.01 41.08
CA ARG A 169 46.96 -3.35 40.52
C ARG A 169 45.68 -4.04 41.00
N GLU A 170 44.59 -3.87 40.26
CA GLU A 170 43.83 -5.03 39.76
C GLU A 170 42.82 -4.77 38.61
N THR A 171 42.89 -3.64 37.91
CA THR A 171 41.97 -3.33 36.79
C THR A 171 42.54 -3.65 35.41
N SER A 172 43.47 -4.60 35.30
CA SER A 172 44.04 -5.04 34.02
C SER A 172 43.68 -6.46 33.62
N LYS A 173 42.89 -7.19 34.42
CA LYS A 173 42.47 -8.57 34.08
C LYS A 173 41.08 -8.65 33.44
N HIS A 174 40.13 -7.81 33.87
CA HIS A 174 38.76 -7.81 33.34
C HIS A 174 38.59 -7.00 32.04
N LEU A 175 39.35 -5.90 31.85
CA LEU A 175 39.33 -5.12 30.60
C LEU A 175 39.95 -5.86 29.39
N ALA A 176 40.85 -6.82 29.65
CA ALA A 176 41.42 -7.71 28.63
C ALA A 176 40.52 -8.93 28.30
N GLN A 177 39.45 -9.17 29.08
CA GLN A 177 38.45 -10.19 28.78
C GLN A 177 37.27 -9.64 27.96
N ILE A 178 36.90 -8.37 28.14
CA ILE A 178 35.81 -7.74 27.37
C ILE A 178 36.24 -7.48 25.91
N THR A 179 37.52 -7.16 25.66
CA THR A 179 38.07 -7.07 24.28
C THR A 179 38.19 -8.42 23.57
N ARG A 180 38.06 -9.55 24.29
CA ARG A 180 37.99 -10.89 23.69
C ARG A 180 36.56 -11.36 23.41
N GLY A 181 35.55 -10.71 23.98
CA GLY A 181 34.13 -11.02 23.71
C GLY A 181 33.64 -10.57 22.33
N LEU A 182 34.27 -9.54 21.74
CA LEU A 182 34.02 -9.14 20.34
C LEU A 182 34.68 -10.09 19.32
N GLY A 183 35.53 -11.03 19.77
CA GLY A 183 36.11 -12.09 18.95
C GLY A 183 35.31 -13.40 18.95
N CYS A 184 34.26 -13.52 19.75
CA CYS A 184 33.48 -14.76 19.89
C CYS A 184 32.33 -14.91 18.87
N LEU A 185 32.24 -14.06 17.84
CA LEU A 185 31.53 -14.44 16.61
C LEU A 185 32.30 -15.50 15.79
N GLY A 186 33.53 -15.87 16.19
CA GLY A 186 34.41 -16.75 15.42
C GLY A 186 34.71 -18.14 15.97
N ALA A 187 34.26 -18.58 17.16
CA ALA A 187 34.73 -19.86 17.71
C ALA A 187 33.72 -20.56 18.64
N LEU A 188 32.77 -21.28 18.03
CA LEU A 188 31.90 -22.30 18.66
C LEU A 188 32.61 -23.68 18.78
N THR A 189 33.91 -23.72 19.06
CA THR A 189 34.69 -24.98 19.03
C THR A 189 35.49 -25.25 20.30
N SER A 190 34.79 -25.34 21.45
CA SER A 190 35.11 -26.25 22.59
C SER A 190 36.54 -26.16 23.21
N PRO A 191 37.03 -27.08 24.07
CA PRO A 191 36.53 -27.69 25.31
C PRO A 191 37.53 -27.51 26.50
N LYS A 192 37.19 -27.96 27.74
CA LYS A 192 38.06 -28.73 28.69
C LYS A 192 37.43 -28.77 30.11
N LYS A 193 37.08 -29.93 30.68
CA LYS A 193 37.91 -31.04 31.24
C LYS A 193 38.56 -30.74 32.60
N GLU A 194 37.76 -31.00 33.63
CA GLU A 194 38.00 -31.70 34.91
C GLU A 194 39.38 -31.63 35.61
N ARG A 195 39.37 -31.26 36.90
CA ARG A 195 40.40 -31.63 37.89
C ARG A 195 39.74 -31.85 39.27
N LYS A 196 39.84 -33.09 39.77
CA LYS A 196 39.36 -33.54 41.09
C LYS A 196 40.30 -33.10 42.20
N ASP A 197 39.77 -32.83 43.41
CA ASP A 197 40.09 -33.62 44.61
C ASP A 197 39.29 -33.20 45.87
N LYS A 198 38.55 -34.20 46.39
CA LYS A 198 38.44 -34.68 47.79
C LYS A 198 38.02 -33.72 48.93
N GLN A 199 36.79 -33.97 49.41
CA GLN A 199 36.46 -34.66 50.68
C GLN A 199 35.37 -33.97 51.54
N CYS A 200 34.31 -34.76 51.73
CA CYS A 200 33.11 -34.67 52.55
C CYS A 200 33.10 -33.79 53.81
N GLN A 201 32.02 -33.03 53.97
CA GLN A 201 31.26 -33.00 55.23
C GLN A 201 29.91 -33.67 55.02
N GLN A 202 29.53 -34.47 56.01
CA GLN A 202 28.43 -35.41 56.03
C GLN A 202 27.37 -34.94 57.05
N PHE A 203 26.15 -35.47 56.91
CA PHE A 203 24.96 -35.33 57.77
C PHE A 203 24.13 -34.07 57.50
N SER A 204 22.83 -34.13 57.20
CA SER A 204 21.75 -34.96 57.76
C SER A 204 20.76 -35.37 56.65
N ASN A 205 20.66 -36.66 56.33
CA ASN A 205 19.56 -37.57 56.72
C ASN A 205 18.15 -37.25 56.17
N SER A 206 17.67 -38.27 55.42
CA SER A 206 16.35 -38.91 55.47
C SER A 206 15.14 -38.31 54.76
N ALA A 207 14.44 -39.24 54.09
CA ALA A 207 13.11 -39.17 53.47
C ALA A 207 13.08 -38.41 52.13
N PHE A 208 12.54 -38.92 51.02
CA PHE A 208 11.52 -39.94 50.82
C PHE A 208 11.65 -40.43 49.37
N ASN A 209 11.43 -41.73 49.17
CA ASN A 209 11.52 -42.41 47.88
C ASN A 209 10.12 -42.42 47.23
N VAL A 210 10.09 -42.41 45.90
CA VAL A 210 9.04 -42.99 45.03
C VAL A 210 7.69 -42.24 45.00
N ASP A 211 7.45 -41.47 43.94
CA ASP A 211 6.67 -41.89 42.75
C ASP A 211 7.04 -40.99 41.54
#